data_AF-K0KRF8-F1
#
_entry.id   AF-K0KRF8-F1
#
_cell.length_a   1.000
_cell.length_b   1.000
_cell.length_c   1.000
_cell.angle_alpha   90.00
_cell.angle_beta   90.00
_cell.angle_gamma   90.00
#
_symmetry.space_group_name_H-M   'P 1'
#
loop_
_entity.id
_entity.type
_entity.pdbx_description
1 polymer ?
#
loop_
_entity_poly.entity_id
_entity_poly.type
_entity_poly.pdbx_seq_one_letter_code
_entity_poly.pdbx_strand_id
1 'polypeptide(L)'
;MSGIEGENSISQAQIQVEPISNHSNGVKSIDQGSNITIKNPPSLRIVPPLNFCPVERHLYRSGQPSKINFEFLKELHLKAIVWLASEDPSDEFIEFVQSENINIYFAAINPDGGGDNNPWDGLNENSIIQALNIIVNKNNYPLLVCDNGMGRHRTGTVFGCLRRLQGWNLARWVSL
;
A
#
# COMPACT_ATOMS: atom_id res chain seq x y z
N MET A 1 31.91 3.00 46.38
CA MET A 1 30.74 3.73 46.89
C MET A 1 30.38 4.82 45.88
N SER A 2 29.43 4.51 45.02
CA SER A 2 28.81 5.43 44.05
C SER A 2 27.42 4.86 43.76
N GLY A 3 26.40 5.72 43.89
CA GLY A 3 25.00 5.37 44.08
C GLY A 3 24.26 4.80 42.88
N ILE A 4 23.06 4.26 43.17
CA ILE A 4 22.13 3.66 42.23
C ILE A 4 20.69 4.05 42.64
N GLU A 5 19.92 4.41 41.62
CA GLU A 5 18.45 4.38 41.45
C GLU A 5 17.54 5.36 42.20
N GLY A 6 16.85 6.19 41.40
CA GLY A 6 15.59 6.84 41.72
C GLY A 6 14.51 6.37 40.75
N GLU A 7 13.53 5.62 41.26
CA GLU A 7 12.24 5.36 40.63
C GLU A 7 11.26 6.48 41.03
N ASN A 8 10.48 7.00 40.07
CA ASN A 8 9.45 8.02 40.33
C ASN A 8 8.04 7.46 40.15
N SER A 9 7.20 7.85 41.10
CA SER A 9 5.94 7.23 41.52
C SER A 9 4.72 7.52 40.63
N ILE A 10 3.75 6.60 40.66
CA ILE A 10 2.37 6.76 40.17
C ILE A 10 1.48 7.14 41.38
N SER A 11 0.62 8.17 41.23
CA SER A 11 -0.44 8.51 42.19
C SER A 11 -1.84 8.40 41.55
N GLN A 12 -2.79 8.03 42.40
CA GLN A 12 -4.15 7.56 42.18
C GLN A 12 -5.17 8.66 41.81
N ALA A 13 -6.33 8.25 41.27
CA ALA A 13 -7.64 8.80 41.68
C ALA A 13 -8.79 7.84 41.32
N GLN A 14 -9.76 7.70 42.22
CA GLN A 14 -10.91 6.79 42.21
C GLN A 14 -12.14 7.62 42.61
N ILE A 15 -13.29 7.57 41.89
CA ILE A 15 -14.58 8.10 42.40
C ILE A 15 -15.78 7.24 41.90
N GLN A 16 -16.68 6.93 42.85
CA GLN A 16 -17.91 6.10 42.80
C GLN A 16 -19.14 6.80 42.18
N VAL A 17 -20.17 6.03 41.81
CA VAL A 17 -21.50 6.54 41.38
C VAL A 17 -22.64 5.73 42.00
N GLU A 18 -23.66 6.41 42.54
CA GLU A 18 -24.93 5.87 43.08
C GLU A 18 -26.11 6.12 42.08
N PRO A 19 -27.17 5.29 42.03
CA PRO A 19 -28.25 5.42 41.03
C PRO A 19 -29.62 5.83 41.62
N ILE A 20 -30.43 6.62 40.90
CA ILE A 20 -31.88 6.82 41.21
C ILE A 20 -32.72 6.93 39.92
N SER A 21 -33.98 6.50 40.01
CA SER A 21 -34.93 5.95 39.02
C SER A 21 -36.00 6.90 38.41
N ASN A 22 -36.49 6.50 37.23
CA ASN A 22 -37.82 6.61 36.56
C ASN A 22 -38.63 7.94 36.50
N HIS A 23 -39.05 8.39 35.29
CA HIS A 23 -40.38 8.14 34.65
C HIS A 23 -40.77 9.15 33.52
N SER A 24 -41.38 8.62 32.46
CA SER A 24 -42.46 9.14 31.56
C SER A 24 -42.25 10.23 30.47
N ASN A 25 -42.61 9.81 29.24
CA ASN A 25 -43.41 10.44 28.18
C ASN A 25 -42.95 11.75 27.48
N GLY A 26 -42.92 11.71 26.14
CA GLY A 26 -43.15 12.88 25.28
C GLY A 26 -42.32 12.93 24.00
N VAL A 27 -42.96 12.65 22.86
CA VAL A 27 -42.45 12.78 21.49
C VAL A 27 -41.90 14.19 21.20
N LYS A 28 -40.75 14.32 20.50
CA LYS A 28 -40.56 15.26 19.36
C LYS A 28 -39.19 15.18 18.64
N SER A 29 -39.32 15.29 17.31
CA SER A 29 -38.38 15.81 16.29
C SER A 29 -37.17 14.98 15.84
N ILE A 30 -37.08 14.87 14.51
CA ILE A 30 -36.18 14.06 13.70
C ILE A 30 -34.83 14.77 13.56
N ASP A 31 -33.78 14.02 13.90
CA ASP A 31 -32.35 14.07 13.56
C ASP A 31 -31.61 15.41 13.55
N GLN A 32 -31.20 15.78 14.76
CA GLN A 32 -30.00 16.57 15.01
C GLN A 32 -28.76 15.82 14.50
N GLY A 33 -27.82 16.56 13.91
CA GLY A 33 -26.52 16.05 13.50
C GLY A 33 -25.84 15.28 14.63
N SER A 34 -25.89 13.96 14.54
CA SER A 34 -25.25 13.07 15.51
C SER A 34 -23.75 13.10 15.26
N ASN A 35 -23.00 13.74 16.16
CA ASN A 35 -21.57 13.51 16.26
C ASN A 35 -21.37 12.02 16.60
N ILE A 36 -20.98 11.22 15.59
CA ILE A 36 -20.63 9.82 15.78
C ILE A 36 -19.29 9.78 16.50
N THR A 37 -19.32 9.67 17.84
CA THR A 37 -18.10 9.46 18.63
C THR A 37 -17.69 7.99 18.53
N ILE A 38 -16.63 7.73 17.75
CA ILE A 38 -16.02 6.40 17.64
C ILE A 38 -15.33 6.11 18.99
N LYS A 39 -15.91 5.19 19.77
CA LYS A 39 -15.41 4.87 21.13
C LYS A 39 -14.19 3.95 21.14
N ASN A 40 -14.01 3.14 20.08
CA ASN A 40 -12.94 2.16 19.97
C ASN A 40 -12.32 2.23 18.57
N PRO A 41 -10.98 2.09 18.43
CA PRO A 41 -10.39 1.94 17.11
C PRO A 41 -10.93 0.67 16.42
N PRO A 42 -10.99 0.64 15.08
CA PRO A 42 -11.32 -0.58 14.35
C PRO A 42 -10.37 -1.71 14.77
N SER A 43 -10.89 -2.94 14.92
CA SER A 43 -10.08 -4.11 15.27
C SER A 43 -9.09 -4.52 14.18
N LEU A 44 -9.37 -4.15 12.92
CA LEU A 44 -8.53 -4.41 11.76
C LEU A 44 -7.73 -3.16 11.39
N ARG A 45 -6.41 -3.23 11.53
CA ARG A 45 -5.49 -2.17 11.11
C ARG A 45 -5.02 -2.47 9.69
N ILE A 46 -5.70 -1.87 8.72
CA ILE A 46 -5.36 -1.98 7.31
C ILE A 46 -4.39 -0.83 6.98
N VAL A 47 -3.18 -1.17 6.56
CA VAL A 47 -2.12 -0.18 6.27
C VAL A 47 -1.73 -0.28 4.80
N PRO A 48 -1.87 0.79 4.00
CA PRO A 48 -1.40 0.75 2.63
C PRO A 48 0.14 0.62 2.57
N PRO A 49 0.69 -0.05 1.55
CA PRO A 49 2.13 -0.10 1.32
C PRO A 49 2.77 1.29 1.18
N LEU A 50 4.10 1.34 1.32
CA LEU A 50 4.86 2.58 1.13
C LEU A 50 4.61 3.17 -0.27
N ASN A 51 4.33 4.47 -0.34
CA ASN A 51 4.01 5.20 -1.58
C ASN A 51 2.91 4.53 -2.44
N PHE A 52 1.96 3.86 -1.78
CA PHE A 52 0.79 3.33 -2.47
C PHE A 52 -0.04 4.47 -3.08
N CYS A 53 -0.38 4.35 -4.36
CA CYS A 53 -1.20 5.32 -5.06
C CYS A 53 -1.98 4.66 -6.21
N PRO A 54 -3.30 4.95 -6.36
CA PRO A 54 -4.03 4.61 -7.58
C PRO A 54 -3.56 5.52 -8.72
N VAL A 55 -3.07 4.92 -9.80
CA VAL A 55 -2.61 5.64 -11.00
C VAL A 55 -3.75 5.79 -12.00
N GLU A 56 -4.52 4.72 -12.21
CA GLU A 56 -5.75 4.70 -13.02
C GLU A 56 -6.76 3.73 -12.41
N ARG A 57 -7.92 3.59 -13.04
CA ARG A 57 -8.95 2.63 -12.61
C ARG A 57 -8.37 1.22 -12.58
N HIS A 58 -8.33 0.63 -11.39
CA HIS A 58 -7.76 -0.70 -11.13
C HIS A 58 -6.26 -0.85 -11.46
N LEU A 59 -5.52 0.26 -11.55
CA LEU A 59 -4.06 0.30 -11.73
C LEU A 59 -3.44 1.04 -10.56
N TYR A 60 -2.59 0.33 -9.82
CA TYR A 60 -1.98 0.83 -8.59
C TYR A 60 -0.46 0.83 -8.71
N ARG A 61 0.19 1.69 -7.94
CA ARG A 61 1.63 1.69 -7.72
C ARG A 61 1.93 1.60 -6.23
N SER A 62 3.07 1.01 -5.87
CA SER A 62 3.63 1.09 -4.52
C SER A 62 5.14 0.80 -4.52
N GLY A 63 5.78 0.97 -3.37
CA GLY A 63 7.01 0.25 -3.04
C GLY A 63 6.72 -1.21 -2.65
N GLN A 64 7.73 -1.92 -2.19
CA GLN A 64 7.60 -3.32 -1.77
C GLN A 64 6.58 -3.45 -0.62
N PRO A 65 5.52 -4.26 -0.79
CA PRO A 65 4.60 -4.55 0.30
C PRO A 65 5.24 -5.46 1.35
N SER A 66 4.97 -5.18 2.63
CA SER A 66 5.34 -6.05 3.74
C SER A 66 4.09 -6.69 4.35
N LYS A 67 4.27 -7.64 5.27
CA LYS A 67 3.18 -8.39 5.92
C LYS A 67 2.05 -7.53 6.50
N ILE A 68 2.39 -6.36 7.07
CA ILE A 68 1.40 -5.41 7.60
C ILE A 68 0.46 -4.84 6.53
N ASN A 69 0.86 -4.90 5.27
CA ASN A 69 0.11 -4.39 4.12
C ASN A 69 -0.71 -5.46 3.42
N PHE A 70 -0.52 -6.75 3.72
CA PHE A 70 -1.17 -7.83 2.97
C PHE A 70 -2.69 -7.78 3.13
N GLU A 71 -3.20 -7.46 4.32
CA GLU A 71 -4.64 -7.28 4.53
C GLU A 71 -5.22 -6.14 3.65
N PHE A 72 -4.46 -5.06 3.43
CA PHE A 72 -4.87 -4.00 2.49
C PHE A 72 -4.87 -4.48 1.04
N LEU A 73 -3.85 -5.26 0.64
CA LEU A 73 -3.76 -5.77 -0.72
C LEU A 73 -4.87 -6.78 -1.05
N LYS A 74 -5.35 -7.54 -0.05
CA LYS A 74 -6.48 -8.46 -0.22
C LYS A 74 -7.75 -7.73 -0.62
N GLU A 75 -8.02 -6.55 -0.02
CA GLU A 75 -9.19 -5.74 -0.34
C GLU A 75 -9.17 -5.19 -1.77
N LEU A 76 -7.99 -5.07 -2.39
CA LEU A 76 -7.86 -4.63 -3.78
C LEU A 76 -8.22 -5.72 -4.79
N HIS A 77 -8.30 -6.99 -4.35
CA HIS A 77 -8.55 -8.16 -5.20
C HIS A 77 -7.68 -8.17 -6.47
N LEU A 78 -6.38 -8.00 -6.26
CA LEU A 78 -5.40 -7.94 -7.35
C LEU A 78 -5.40 -9.25 -8.15
N LYS A 79 -5.33 -9.12 -9.46
CA LYS A 79 -5.17 -10.26 -10.39
C LYS A 79 -3.72 -10.42 -10.82
N ALA A 80 -3.00 -9.31 -10.94
CA ALA A 80 -1.61 -9.30 -11.36
C ALA A 80 -0.75 -8.31 -10.58
N ILE A 81 0.52 -8.66 -10.43
CA ILE A 81 1.57 -7.80 -9.88
C ILE A 81 2.73 -7.75 -10.88
N VAL A 82 3.22 -6.55 -11.19
CA VAL A 82 4.43 -6.34 -11.98
C VAL A 82 5.56 -5.94 -11.04
N TRP A 83 6.58 -6.77 -10.99
CA TRP A 83 7.80 -6.56 -10.20
C TRP A 83 8.90 -5.96 -11.08
N LEU A 84 9.34 -4.76 -10.72
CA LEU A 84 10.32 -3.98 -11.48
C LEU A 84 11.76 -4.11 -10.96
N ALA A 85 12.02 -4.98 -10.00
CA ALA A 85 13.37 -5.19 -9.48
C ALA A 85 14.01 -6.49 -9.96
N SER A 86 15.33 -6.46 -10.16
CA SER A 86 16.14 -7.63 -10.50
C SER A 86 16.36 -8.55 -9.31
N GLU A 87 16.23 -8.00 -8.10
CA GLU A 87 16.27 -8.74 -6.85
C GLU A 87 14.94 -9.48 -6.66
N ASP A 88 15.03 -10.70 -6.12
CA ASP A 88 13.86 -11.50 -5.83
C ASP A 88 13.03 -10.85 -4.70
N PRO A 89 11.69 -10.88 -4.79
CA PRO A 89 10.83 -10.46 -3.69
C PRO A 89 11.07 -11.31 -2.44
N SER A 90 10.76 -10.77 -1.27
CA SER A 90 10.80 -11.53 -0.01
C SER A 90 9.90 -12.77 -0.07
N ASP A 91 10.33 -13.88 0.53
CA ASP A 91 9.57 -15.15 0.57
C ASP A 91 8.14 -14.97 1.07
N GLU A 92 7.94 -14.16 2.12
CA GLU A 92 6.61 -13.85 2.66
C GLU A 92 5.66 -13.23 1.62
N PHE A 93 6.20 -12.43 0.70
CA PHE A 93 5.44 -11.81 -0.38
C PHE A 93 5.10 -12.82 -1.47
N ILE A 94 6.03 -13.71 -1.81
CA ILE A 94 5.76 -14.80 -2.76
C ILE A 94 4.67 -15.74 -2.23
N GLU A 95 4.75 -16.12 -0.96
CA GLU A 95 3.72 -16.92 -0.29
C GLU A 95 2.35 -16.23 -0.33
N PHE A 96 2.31 -14.93 -0.05
CA PHE A 96 1.09 -14.12 -0.15
C PHE A 96 0.50 -14.14 -1.56
N VAL A 97 1.33 -13.86 -2.57
CA VAL A 97 0.93 -13.86 -3.99
C VAL A 97 0.37 -15.22 -4.41
N GLN A 98 0.99 -16.31 -3.96
CA GLN A 98 0.49 -17.67 -4.21
C GLN A 98 -0.83 -17.95 -3.50
N SER A 99 -0.96 -17.54 -2.24
CA SER A 99 -2.17 -17.77 -1.44
C SER A 99 -3.41 -17.05 -1.99
N GLU A 100 -3.21 -15.87 -2.57
CA GLU A 100 -4.27 -15.05 -3.18
C GLU A 100 -4.45 -15.34 -4.68
N ASN A 101 -3.71 -16.31 -5.23
CA ASN A 101 -3.73 -16.70 -6.64
C ASN A 101 -3.48 -15.52 -7.61
N ILE A 102 -2.50 -14.70 -7.27
CA ILE A 102 -2.12 -13.50 -8.04
C ILE A 102 -1.00 -13.87 -9.03
N ASN A 103 -1.11 -13.40 -10.27
CA ASN A 103 -0.05 -13.60 -11.26
C ASN A 103 1.06 -12.56 -11.08
N ILE A 104 2.29 -13.01 -10.82
CA ILE A 104 3.46 -12.12 -10.74
C ILE A 104 4.24 -12.12 -12.07
N TYR A 105 4.55 -10.93 -12.56
CA TYR A 105 5.36 -10.71 -13.76
C TYR A 105 6.66 -9.99 -13.38
N PHE A 106 7.79 -10.60 -13.71
CA PHE A 106 9.11 -10.02 -13.46
C PHE A 106 9.59 -9.28 -14.72
N ALA A 107 9.62 -7.94 -14.66
CA ALA A 107 10.00 -7.12 -15.82
C ALA A 107 11.52 -6.88 -15.93
N ALA A 108 12.26 -7.00 -14.83
CA ALA A 108 13.69 -6.70 -14.77
C ALA A 108 14.60 -7.89 -15.14
N ILE A 109 14.04 -9.08 -15.34
CA ILE A 109 14.81 -10.27 -15.71
C ILE A 109 15.08 -10.20 -17.21
N ASN A 110 16.34 -9.94 -17.60
CA ASN A 110 16.77 -10.00 -19.00
C ASN A 110 16.63 -11.47 -19.50
N PRO A 111 15.81 -11.75 -20.52
CA PRO A 111 15.69 -13.10 -21.09
C PRO A 111 17.00 -13.61 -21.69
N ASP A 112 17.85 -12.69 -22.15
CA ASP A 112 19.02 -12.98 -22.97
C ASP A 112 20.33 -13.08 -22.17
N GLY A 113 20.28 -13.01 -20.83
CA GLY A 113 21.44 -13.21 -19.94
C GLY A 113 22.63 -12.26 -20.12
N GLY A 114 22.50 -11.23 -20.97
CA GLY A 114 23.59 -10.42 -21.50
C GLY A 114 23.64 -8.97 -20.99
N GLY A 115 23.20 -8.71 -19.76
CA GLY A 115 23.34 -7.42 -19.11
C GLY A 115 24.10 -7.57 -17.79
N ASP A 116 24.96 -6.61 -17.51
CA ASP A 116 25.48 -6.34 -16.18
C ASP A 116 24.31 -6.22 -15.20
N ASN A 117 24.06 -7.30 -14.46
CA ASN A 117 23.07 -7.36 -13.38
C ASN A 117 23.55 -6.54 -12.18
N ASN A 118 23.95 -5.29 -12.41
CA ASN A 118 24.30 -4.38 -11.36
C ASN A 118 22.98 -3.90 -10.73
N PRO A 119 22.74 -4.12 -9.42
CA PRO A 119 21.52 -3.69 -8.75
C PRO A 119 21.28 -2.17 -8.82
N TRP A 120 22.34 -1.41 -9.10
CA TRP A 120 22.31 0.04 -9.30
C TRP A 120 22.06 0.46 -10.73
N ASP A 121 22.23 -0.45 -11.69
CA ASP A 121 21.95 -0.15 -13.08
C ASP A 121 20.43 -0.09 -13.29
N GLY A 122 20.03 0.83 -14.17
CA GLY A 122 18.66 1.28 -14.28
C GLY A 122 17.69 0.20 -14.80
N LEU A 123 16.42 0.57 -14.94
CA LEU A 123 15.52 -0.22 -15.76
C LEU A 123 16.00 -0.17 -17.22
N ASN A 124 16.26 -1.32 -17.82
CA ASN A 124 16.55 -1.44 -19.25
C ASN A 124 15.34 -1.05 -20.10
N GLU A 125 15.57 -0.59 -21.33
CA GLU A 125 14.49 -0.27 -22.28
C GLU A 125 13.56 -1.47 -22.49
N ASN A 126 14.13 -2.66 -22.67
CA ASN A 126 13.36 -3.90 -22.80
C ASN A 126 12.48 -4.15 -21.58
N SER A 127 12.99 -3.96 -20.36
CA SER A 127 12.21 -4.10 -19.12
C SER A 127 11.05 -3.12 -19.05
N ILE A 128 11.26 -1.88 -19.48
CA ILE A 128 10.20 -0.85 -19.54
C ILE A 128 9.13 -1.27 -20.56
N ILE A 129 9.54 -1.71 -21.76
CA ILE A 129 8.63 -2.17 -22.81
C ILE A 129 7.80 -3.37 -22.31
N GLN A 130 8.44 -4.35 -21.66
CA GLN A 130 7.74 -5.51 -21.10
C GLN A 130 6.73 -5.10 -20.03
N ALA A 131 7.14 -4.24 -19.08
CA ALA A 131 6.25 -3.72 -18.06
C ALA A 131 5.05 -2.98 -18.68
N LEU A 132 5.29 -2.13 -19.68
CA LEU A 132 4.23 -1.40 -20.38
C LEU A 132 3.29 -2.34 -21.15
N ASN A 133 3.80 -3.38 -21.80
CA ASN A 133 2.97 -4.38 -22.48
C ASN A 133 2.02 -5.09 -21.50
N ILE A 134 2.50 -5.41 -20.30
CA ILE A 134 1.68 -6.01 -19.24
C ILE A 134 0.64 -5.02 -18.73
N ILE A 135 1.03 -3.75 -18.51
CA ILE A 135 0.14 -2.69 -18.05
C ILE A 135 -0.97 -2.40 -19.07
N VAL A 136 -0.66 -2.35 -20.36
CA VAL A 136 -1.65 -2.05 -21.42
C VAL A 136 -2.68 -3.19 -21.59
N ASN A 137 -2.35 -4.41 -21.15
CA ASN A 137 -3.25 -5.54 -21.25
C ASN A 137 -4.38 -5.49 -20.21
N LYS A 138 -5.58 -5.12 -20.67
CA LYS A 138 -6.80 -5.00 -19.85
C LYS A 138 -7.19 -6.28 -19.10
N ASN A 139 -6.75 -7.46 -19.57
CA ASN A 139 -7.08 -8.72 -18.92
C ASN A 139 -6.33 -8.93 -17.59
N ASN A 140 -5.29 -8.15 -17.32
CA ASN A 140 -4.45 -8.28 -16.14
C ASN A 140 -4.95 -7.44 -14.95
N TYR A 141 -6.00 -6.64 -15.13
CA TYR A 141 -6.54 -5.77 -14.10
C TYR A 141 -7.48 -6.55 -13.15
N PRO A 142 -7.53 -6.20 -11.85
CA PRO A 142 -6.75 -5.15 -11.15
C PRO A 142 -5.26 -5.49 -10.99
N LEU A 143 -4.40 -4.48 -11.19
CA LEU A 143 -2.96 -4.62 -11.36
C LEU A 143 -2.21 -3.70 -10.40
N LEU A 144 -1.16 -4.21 -9.77
CA LEU A 144 -0.21 -3.43 -8.97
C LEU A 144 1.19 -3.46 -9.59
N VAL A 145 1.83 -2.30 -9.69
CA VAL A 145 3.23 -2.17 -10.12
C VAL A 145 4.07 -1.77 -8.91
N CYS A 146 5.08 -2.58 -8.56
CA CYS A 146 5.98 -2.30 -7.45
C CYS A 146 7.44 -2.62 -7.76
N ASP A 147 8.35 -2.05 -6.97
CA ASP A 147 9.78 -2.36 -6.97
C ASP A 147 10.23 -2.80 -5.56
N ASN A 148 11.45 -3.31 -5.44
CA ASN A 148 12.06 -3.69 -4.14
C ASN A 148 12.33 -2.50 -3.22
N GLY A 149 12.15 -1.26 -3.71
CA GLY A 149 12.45 -0.05 -2.99
C GLY A 149 11.21 0.75 -2.64
N MET A 150 11.35 2.07 -2.71
CA MET A 150 10.27 2.99 -2.36
C MET A 150 9.21 3.16 -3.46
N GLY A 151 9.33 2.51 -4.61
CA GLY A 151 8.42 2.74 -5.75
C GLY A 151 8.60 4.14 -6.36
N ARG A 152 9.80 4.72 -6.29
CA ARG A 152 10.09 6.10 -6.73
C ARG A 152 10.66 6.16 -8.13
N HIS A 153 11.89 5.67 -8.29
CA HIS A 153 12.65 5.84 -9.53
C HIS A 153 12.17 4.86 -10.62
N ARG A 154 12.17 3.55 -10.35
CA ARG A 154 11.82 2.53 -11.35
C ARG A 154 10.35 2.61 -11.73
N THR A 155 9.48 2.56 -10.73
CA THR A 155 8.03 2.73 -10.88
C THR A 155 7.70 4.08 -11.53
N GLY A 156 8.37 5.16 -11.11
CA GLY A 156 8.20 6.49 -11.70
C GLY A 156 8.55 6.56 -13.18
N THR A 157 9.65 5.91 -13.61
CA THR A 157 10.04 5.84 -15.03
C THR A 157 9.00 5.08 -15.86
N VAL A 158 8.50 3.93 -15.39
CA VAL A 158 7.49 3.15 -16.13
C VAL A 158 6.19 3.94 -16.29
N PHE A 159 5.68 4.55 -15.22
CA PHE A 159 4.49 5.39 -15.32
C PHE A 159 4.76 6.69 -16.10
N GLY A 160 5.99 7.20 -16.06
CA GLY A 160 6.59 8.20 -16.94
C GLY A 160 6.34 7.90 -18.42
N CYS A 161 6.80 6.74 -18.85
CA CYS A 161 6.61 6.26 -20.20
C CYS A 161 5.11 6.04 -20.51
N LEU A 162 4.35 5.47 -19.57
CA LEU A 162 2.92 5.23 -19.74
C LEU A 162 2.15 6.53 -20.04
N ARG A 163 2.25 7.59 -19.22
CA ARG A 163 1.46 8.80 -19.51
C ARG A 163 2.00 9.59 -20.70
N ARG A 164 3.29 9.45 -21.04
CA ARG A 164 3.82 9.97 -22.32
C ARG A 164 3.13 9.28 -23.50
N LEU A 165 2.95 7.96 -23.45
CA LEU A 165 2.19 7.22 -24.47
C LEU A 165 0.71 7.59 -24.51
N GLN A 166 0.12 7.92 -23.37
CA GLN A 166 -1.27 8.40 -23.28
C GLN A 166 -1.46 9.86 -23.75
N GLY A 167 -0.38 10.57 -24.14
CA GLY A 167 -0.46 11.95 -24.64
C GLY A 167 -0.75 13.00 -23.56
N TRP A 168 -0.48 12.71 -22.28
CA TRP A 168 -0.70 13.70 -21.21
C TRP A 168 0.35 14.82 -21.29
N ASN A 169 -0.10 16.06 -21.19
CA ASN A 169 0.81 17.21 -21.15
C ASN A 169 1.75 17.11 -19.92
N LEU A 170 3.05 17.37 -20.14
CA LEU A 170 4.15 17.29 -19.17
C LEU A 170 3.99 18.17 -17.92
N ALA A 171 3.00 19.07 -17.88
CA ALA A 171 2.76 19.95 -16.73
C ALA A 171 2.21 19.25 -15.46
N ARG A 172 1.66 18.04 -15.54
CA ARG A 172 0.98 17.37 -14.40
C ARG A 172 1.85 16.41 -13.57
N TRP A 173 3.17 16.44 -13.74
CA TRP A 173 4.03 15.32 -13.34
C TRP A 173 4.66 15.40 -11.94
N VAL A 174 4.56 16.53 -11.23
CA VAL A 174 5.33 16.80 -9.99
C VAL A 174 4.49 16.72 -8.70
N SER A 175 3.38 16.00 -8.65
CA SER A 175 2.56 15.95 -7.40
C SER A 175 1.95 14.61 -7.02
N LEU A 176 2.56 13.48 -7.40
CA LEU A 176 2.19 12.16 -6.87
C LEU A 176 3.41 11.38 -6.38
#